data_AF-A0A1L5KUR2-F1
#
_entry.id   AF-A0A1L5KUR2-F1
#
_cell.length_a   1.000
_cell.length_b   1.000
_cell.length_c   1.000
_cell.angle_alpha   90.00
_cell.angle_beta   90.00
_cell.angle_gamma   90.00
#
_symmetry.space_group_name_H-M   'P 1'
#
loop_
_entity.id
_entity.type
_entity.pdbx_description
1 polymer ?
#
loop_
_entity_poly.entity_id
_entity_poly.type
_entity_poly.pdbx_seq_one_letter_code
_entity_poly.pdbx_strand_id
1 'polypeptide(L)'
;MRITSRHASRRLDRLHQAQRLPRASDIQSHSPHASAAVNHDAPPSPPIALTPSVACSPDTPIEVLWHIAQHAPELRRWLIANPRADAALLEFISQAGGPGVKRALAVLLESMEEE
;
A
#
# COMPACT_ATOMS: atom_id res chain seq x y z
N MET A 1 24.21 21.23 11.29
CA MET A 1 23.08 21.15 10.36
C MET A 1 23.19 19.86 9.54
N ARG A 2 22.60 18.76 10.02
CA ARG A 2 22.42 17.49 9.29
C ARG A 2 21.21 16.78 9.90
N ILE A 3 20.07 16.85 9.24
CA ILE A 3 18.83 16.18 9.67
C ILE A 3 18.77 14.89 8.86
N THR A 4 18.97 13.74 9.51
CA THR A 4 18.83 12.44 8.85
C THR A 4 17.40 11.93 9.03
N SER A 5 16.61 11.95 7.97
CA SER A 5 15.30 11.32 7.86
C SER A 5 15.41 9.80 8.07
N ARG A 6 14.91 9.28 9.21
CA ARG A 6 14.91 7.82 9.52
C ARG A 6 13.72 7.38 10.38
N HIS A 7 12.50 7.88 10.15
CA HIS A 7 11.36 7.53 11.03
C HIS A 7 10.15 6.89 10.35
N ALA A 8 9.97 7.00 9.03
CA ALA A 8 8.88 6.30 8.32
C ALA A 8 8.98 4.76 8.36
N SER A 9 10.19 4.21 8.53
CA SER A 9 10.45 2.77 8.48
C SER A 9 10.08 2.00 9.75
N ARG A 10 9.86 2.67 10.89
CA ARG A 10 9.64 1.98 12.18
C ARG A 10 8.20 1.50 12.37
N ARG A 11 7.25 2.07 11.62
CA ARG A 11 5.81 1.81 11.78
C ARG A 11 5.36 0.52 11.08
N LEU A 12 6.08 0.10 10.04
CA LEU A 12 5.85 -1.15 9.29
C LEU A 12 6.41 -2.40 9.99
N ASP A 13 7.51 -2.25 10.72
CA ASP A 13 8.20 -3.40 11.36
C ASP A 13 7.35 -4.04 12.48
N ARG A 14 6.56 -3.21 13.19
CA ARG A 14 5.75 -3.64 14.33
C ARG A 14 4.48 -4.42 13.92
N LEU A 15 3.99 -4.22 12.71
CA LEU A 15 2.83 -4.96 12.19
C LEU A 15 3.22 -6.31 11.57
N HIS A 16 4.45 -6.44 11.04
CA HIS A 16 4.97 -7.73 10.56
C HIS A 16 5.36 -8.71 11.68
N GLN A 17 5.65 -8.21 12.89
CA GLN A 17 6.11 -9.06 14.01
C GLN A 17 5.01 -9.98 14.58
N ALA A 18 3.72 -9.71 14.32
CA ALA A 18 2.60 -10.47 14.88
C ALA A 18 2.23 -11.77 14.11
N GLN A 19 2.95 -12.13 13.04
CA GLN A 19 2.60 -13.30 12.19
C GLN A 19 3.69 -14.39 12.09
N ARG A 20 4.52 -14.59 13.11
CA ARG A 20 5.53 -15.67 13.11
C ARG A 20 4.99 -16.95 13.76
N LEU A 21 4.48 -17.86 12.93
CA LEU A 21 4.32 -19.30 13.24
C LEU A 21 5.66 -20.05 13.03
N PRO A 22 5.95 -21.14 13.76
CA PRO A 22 7.25 -21.81 13.71
C PRO A 22 7.40 -22.79 12.54
N ARG A 23 8.65 -22.81 12.05
CA ARG A 23 9.38 -23.75 11.18
C ARG A 23 8.78 -25.11 10.79
N ALA A 24 8.82 -25.36 9.49
CA ALA A 24 9.27 -26.63 8.87
C ALA A 24 10.40 -26.24 7.89
N SER A 25 11.70 -26.45 8.14
CA SER A 25 12.48 -27.68 8.12
C SER A 25 12.29 -28.53 6.85
N ASP A 26 13.34 -28.47 6.01
CA ASP A 26 13.75 -29.38 4.95
C ASP A 26 12.83 -29.41 3.71
N ILE A 27 13.30 -29.27 2.47
CA ILE A 27 14.30 -30.11 1.81
C ILE A 27 15.01 -29.31 0.70
N GLN A 28 16.34 -29.45 0.71
CA GLN A 28 17.29 -29.13 -0.36
C GLN A 28 16.96 -29.89 -1.65
N SER A 29 16.96 -29.24 -2.83
CA SER A 29 17.71 -29.72 -4.02
C SER A 29 17.42 -29.01 -5.35
N HIS A 30 18.53 -28.64 -6.02
CA HIS A 30 18.77 -28.48 -7.46
C HIS A 30 18.19 -27.26 -8.23
N SER A 31 19.09 -26.31 -8.50
CA SER A 31 19.18 -25.53 -9.75
C SER A 31 19.97 -26.33 -10.81
N PRO A 32 20.05 -25.94 -12.10
CA PRO A 32 19.29 -24.91 -12.84
C PRO A 32 18.76 -25.43 -14.21
N HIS A 33 18.23 -24.54 -15.05
CA HIS A 33 18.03 -24.68 -16.50
C HIS A 33 16.66 -25.19 -16.99
N ALA A 34 15.73 -24.26 -17.20
CA ALA A 34 14.70 -24.42 -18.23
C ALA A 34 14.46 -23.06 -18.89
N SER A 35 14.73 -23.02 -20.18
CA SER A 35 14.58 -21.89 -21.09
C SER A 35 13.28 -21.14 -20.90
N ALA A 36 13.37 -19.81 -20.92
CA ALA A 36 12.24 -18.91 -21.06
C ALA A 36 11.53 -19.17 -22.39
N ALA A 37 10.58 -20.10 -22.39
CA ALA A 37 9.54 -20.18 -23.39
C ALA A 37 8.53 -19.08 -23.06
N VAL A 38 8.60 -17.97 -23.81
CA VAL A 38 7.57 -16.94 -23.83
C VAL A 38 6.30 -17.53 -24.44
N ASN A 39 5.48 -18.18 -23.60
CA ASN A 39 4.17 -18.69 -23.96
C ASN A 39 3.24 -17.50 -24.26
N HIS A 40 3.01 -17.24 -25.54
CA HIS A 40 2.12 -16.18 -26.05
C HIS A 40 0.61 -16.50 -25.93
N ASP A 41 0.25 -17.60 -25.25
CA ASP A 41 -1.13 -18.11 -25.13
C ASP A 41 -1.72 -17.98 -23.70
N ALA A 42 -1.01 -17.30 -22.79
CA ALA A 42 -1.56 -17.05 -21.46
C ALA A 42 -2.71 -16.03 -21.57
N PRO A 43 -3.89 -16.28 -20.96
CA PRO A 43 -4.95 -15.29 -20.90
C PRO A 43 -4.41 -14.00 -20.27
N PRO A 44 -4.88 -12.81 -20.72
CA PRO A 44 -4.42 -11.56 -20.16
C PRO A 44 -4.59 -11.59 -18.65
N SER A 45 -3.60 -11.06 -17.92
CA SER A 45 -3.65 -10.99 -16.47
C SER A 45 -5.00 -10.41 -16.01
N PRO A 46 -5.63 -10.99 -14.99
CA PRO A 46 -6.95 -10.54 -14.54
C PRO A 46 -6.93 -9.05 -14.18
N PRO A 47 -8.06 -8.34 -14.34
CA PRO A 47 -8.17 -6.94 -13.97
C PRO A 47 -7.70 -6.72 -12.53
N ILE A 48 -6.94 -5.65 -12.29
CA ILE A 48 -6.42 -5.33 -10.96
C ILE A 48 -7.62 -5.08 -10.03
N ALA A 49 -7.78 -5.92 -9.02
CA ALA A 49 -8.79 -5.73 -8.00
C ALA A 49 -8.44 -4.51 -7.13
N LEU A 50 -9.37 -3.56 -7.00
CA LEU A 50 -9.22 -2.44 -6.08
C LEU A 50 -9.35 -2.95 -4.64
N THR A 51 -8.26 -2.90 -3.88
CA THR A 51 -8.19 -3.43 -2.51
C THR A 51 -7.49 -2.44 -1.59
N PRO A 52 -7.64 -2.55 -0.26
CA PRO A 52 -6.88 -1.74 0.70
C PRO A 52 -5.37 -1.84 0.51
N SER A 53 -4.85 -3.03 0.14
CA SER A 53 -3.43 -3.24 -0.13
C SER A 53 -2.95 -2.43 -1.33
N VAL A 54 -3.73 -2.38 -2.41
CA VAL A 54 -3.44 -1.53 -3.57
C VAL A 54 -3.55 -0.05 -3.19
N ALA A 55 -4.57 0.33 -2.41
CA ALA A 55 -4.78 1.72 -1.99
C ALA A 55 -3.63 2.26 -1.13
N CYS A 56 -2.97 1.44 -0.30
CA CYS A 56 -1.84 1.86 0.53
C CYS A 56 -0.45 1.67 -0.13
N SER A 57 -0.38 0.96 -1.26
CA SER A 57 0.91 0.58 -1.85
C SER A 57 1.66 1.79 -2.43
N PRO A 58 2.98 1.94 -2.15
CA PRO A 58 3.80 3.01 -2.73
C PRO A 58 4.03 2.85 -4.23
N ASP A 59 3.80 1.65 -4.78
CA ASP A 59 3.95 1.36 -6.20
C ASP A 59 2.69 1.66 -7.01
N THR A 60 1.57 1.97 -6.34
CA THR A 60 0.31 2.28 -7.02
C THR A 60 0.41 3.63 -7.73
N PRO A 61 0.14 3.68 -9.05
CA PRO A 61 0.17 4.93 -9.81
C PRO A 61 -0.86 5.94 -9.32
N ILE A 62 -0.53 7.24 -9.40
CA ILE A 62 -1.41 8.33 -8.93
C ILE A 62 -2.79 8.30 -9.61
N GLU A 63 -2.84 7.95 -10.91
CA GLU A 63 -4.09 7.79 -11.67
C GLU A 63 -5.02 6.73 -11.06
N VAL A 64 -4.45 5.62 -10.58
CA VAL A 64 -5.20 4.55 -9.92
C VAL A 64 -5.71 5.03 -8.55
N LEU A 65 -4.92 5.83 -7.83
CA LEU A 65 -5.38 6.42 -6.56
C LEU A 65 -6.55 7.38 -6.76
N TRP A 66 -6.52 8.21 -7.80
CA TRP A 66 -7.65 9.06 -8.19
C TRP A 66 -8.87 8.24 -8.61
N HIS A 67 -8.67 7.13 -9.32
CA HIS A 67 -9.75 6.22 -9.67
C HIS A 67 -10.40 5.61 -8.42
N ILE A 68 -9.60 5.13 -7.46
CA ILE A 68 -10.10 4.61 -6.17
C ILE A 68 -10.86 5.71 -5.42
N ALA A 69 -10.33 6.93 -5.37
CA ALA A 69 -10.97 8.04 -4.66
C ALA A 69 -12.36 8.38 -5.24
N GLN A 70 -12.53 8.30 -6.55
CA GLN A 70 -13.79 8.61 -7.21
C GLN A 70 -14.81 7.46 -7.11
N HIS A 71 -14.35 6.21 -7.26
CA HIS A 71 -15.25 5.08 -7.50
C HIS A 71 -15.38 4.08 -6.33
N ALA A 72 -14.49 4.13 -5.33
CA ALA A 72 -14.48 3.20 -4.19
C ALA A 72 -14.45 3.96 -2.85
N PRO A 73 -15.57 4.54 -2.40
CA PRO A 73 -15.63 5.36 -1.18
C PRO A 73 -15.18 4.62 0.08
N GLU A 74 -15.43 3.31 0.17
CA GLU A 74 -14.97 2.42 1.25
C GLU A 74 -13.44 2.28 1.32
N LEU A 75 -12.73 2.56 0.23
CA LEU A 75 -11.28 2.47 0.17
C LEU A 75 -10.55 3.79 0.45
N ARG A 76 -11.24 4.94 0.41
CA ARG A 76 -10.63 6.28 0.58
C ARG A 76 -9.83 6.43 1.87
N ARG A 77 -10.28 5.81 2.97
CA ARG A 77 -9.55 5.85 4.26
C ARG A 77 -8.14 5.28 4.18
N TRP A 78 -7.90 4.35 3.25
CA TRP A 78 -6.60 3.70 3.06
C TRP A 78 -5.66 4.57 2.24
N LEU A 79 -6.18 5.37 1.31
CA LEU A 79 -5.40 6.32 0.51
C LEU A 79 -4.66 7.36 1.38
N ILE A 80 -5.21 7.70 2.55
CA ILE A 80 -4.58 8.64 3.50
C ILE A 80 -3.22 8.13 3.99
N ALA A 81 -3.04 6.80 4.06
CA ALA A 81 -1.78 6.18 4.44
C ALA A 81 -0.83 5.96 3.26
N ASN A 82 -1.24 6.27 2.03
CA ASN A 82 -0.41 6.05 0.85
C ASN A 82 0.62 7.18 0.69
N PRO A 83 1.93 6.89 0.68
CA PRO A 83 2.98 7.93 0.54
C PRO A 83 3.01 8.61 -0.84
N ARG A 84 2.33 8.04 -1.85
CA ARG A 84 2.17 8.66 -3.17
C ARG A 84 0.96 9.59 -3.23
N ALA A 85 0.05 9.54 -2.26
CA ALA A 85 -1.09 10.45 -2.22
C ALA A 85 -0.59 11.88 -2.01
N ASP A 86 -0.84 12.73 -3.00
CA ASP A 86 -0.47 14.14 -2.94
C ASP A 86 -1.52 14.97 -2.18
N ALA A 87 -1.18 16.23 -1.92
CA ALA A 87 -2.05 17.13 -1.18
C ALA A 87 -3.42 17.32 -1.88
N ALA A 88 -3.44 17.38 -3.21
CA ALA A 88 -4.68 17.55 -3.98
C ALA A 88 -5.62 16.34 -3.81
N LEU A 89 -5.08 15.12 -3.85
CA LEU A 89 -5.84 13.90 -3.61
C LEU A 89 -6.36 13.84 -2.17
N LEU A 90 -5.52 14.16 -1.18
CA LEU A 90 -5.93 14.16 0.23
C LEU A 90 -6.99 15.24 0.54
N GLU A 91 -6.87 16.41 -0.08
CA GLU A 91 -7.87 17.47 0.00
C GLU A 91 -9.20 16.99 -0.59
N PHE A 92 -9.18 16.42 -1.80
CA PHE A 92 -10.37 15.84 -2.42
C PHE A 92 -11.03 14.80 -1.50
N ILE A 93 -10.25 13.87 -0.93
CA ILE A 93 -10.77 12.85 -0.02
C ILE A 93 -11.37 13.48 1.24
N SER A 94 -10.75 14.52 1.79
CA SER A 94 -11.25 15.21 2.98
C SER A 94 -12.63 15.85 2.74
N GLN A 95 -12.85 16.42 1.55
CA GLN A 95 -14.11 17.03 1.14
C GLN A 95 -15.16 15.98 0.76
N ALA A 96 -14.77 15.00 -0.06
CA ALA A 96 -15.66 13.94 -0.52
C ALA A 96 -16.06 12.97 0.59
N GLY A 97 -15.26 12.87 1.66
CA GLY A 97 -15.50 12.01 2.81
C GLY A 97 -15.49 10.52 2.45
N GLY A 98 -16.11 9.71 3.31
CA GLY A 98 -16.21 8.27 3.17
C GLY A 98 -16.08 7.56 4.52
N PRO A 99 -16.42 6.25 4.59
CA PRO A 99 -16.33 5.50 5.83
C PRO A 99 -14.92 5.55 6.45
N GLY A 100 -14.79 6.13 7.63
CA GLY A 100 -13.54 6.21 8.38
C GLY A 100 -12.53 7.27 7.92
N VAL A 101 -12.82 8.05 6.87
CA VAL A 101 -11.92 9.08 6.33
C VAL A 101 -11.55 10.13 7.37
N LYS A 102 -12.54 10.70 8.07
CA LYS A 102 -12.31 11.71 9.11
C LYS A 102 -11.38 11.19 10.23
N ARG A 103 -11.57 9.94 10.64
CA ARG A 103 -10.74 9.33 11.68
C ARG A 103 -9.31 9.08 11.18
N ALA A 104 -9.17 8.59 9.96
CA ALA A 104 -7.85 8.35 9.36
C ALA A 104 -7.05 9.66 9.16
N LEU A 105 -7.70 10.74 8.71
CA LEU A 105 -7.06 12.06 8.62
C LEU A 105 -6.61 12.58 9.98
N ALA A 106 -7.46 12.46 11.01
CA ALA A 106 -7.11 12.88 12.37
C ALA A 106 -5.86 12.13 12.88
N VAL A 107 -5.78 10.82 12.67
CA VAL A 107 -4.60 10.01 13.06
C VAL A 107 -3.35 10.39 12.26
N LEU A 108 -3.49 10.70 10.96
CA LEU A 108 -2.37 11.18 10.16
C LEU A 108 -1.83 12.50 10.71
N LEU A 109 -2.69 13.48 10.95
CA LEU A 109 -2.31 14.79 11.47
C LEU A 109 -1.69 14.71 12.87
N GLU A 110 -2.30 13.95 13.78
CA GLU A 110 -1.75 13.67 15.12
C GLU A 110 -0.34 13.09 15.01
N SER A 111 -0.09 12.18 14.06
CA SER A 111 1.23 11.59 13.86
C SER A 111 2.29 12.55 13.29
N MET A 112 1.89 13.69 12.72
CA MET A 112 2.79 14.75 12.24
C MET A 112 3.08 15.77 13.33
N GLU A 113 2.17 15.94 14.29
CA GLU A 113 2.33 16.84 15.45
C GLU A 113 3.24 16.24 16.53
N GLU A 114 3.40 14.91 16.55
CA GLU A 114 4.28 14.17 17.47
C GLU A 114 5.78 14.20 17.06
N GLU A 115 6.17 15.02 16.07
CA GLU A 115 7.58 15.28 15.64
C GLU A 115 8.20 16.51 16.32
#